data_AF-A0A8S4B726-F1
#
_entry.id   AF-A0A8S4B726-F1
#
_cell.length_a   1.000
_cell.length_b   1.000
_cell.length_c   1.000
_cell.angle_alpha   90.00
_cell.angle_beta   90.00
_cell.angle_gamma   90.00
#
_symmetry.space_group_name_H-M   'P 1'
#
loop_
_entity.id
_entity.type
_entity.pdbx_description
1 polymer ?
#
loop_
_entity_poly.entity_id
_entity_poly.type
_entity_poly.pdbx_seq_one_letter_code
_entity_poly.pdbx_strand_id
1 'polypeptide(L)'
;MKIIAIFYYPLLYYPLLVCGTLQLKAGYVFGTLLSFTHFGVLVWQKFDCPKTPEIYKYYALLASLPQLACLAYLCVQFPVLFIKGPKADEDLDSSYYNNYVKSLLKRKSLSTSSDLDKPSLAKRILEVAKGYIYTPEKVFRFPLKLAVSSFITGVAIYQAALLLVVLVVPTLHIVRAGIDENIAFLLLGFGIVLSDDRMEVVRIVTFYTWLLEVCYLCAMTLSCLVSIFMLMRSMVLHRSNLRGLYKGDVYSIYKSQKTIRPSKVGVVCWMGLTGYQAAIVCLGMAIQTLVFFICFLFLVFLIIIPVFHGRNIVVFEVAGKAWPVWVTLLLVTALQHLTAKFLFIKNEAGTRDLKNRESLFLLTYLLFVVNIVVGLVVAIWRMVITALFNIIHLGRVDISLLHRTAEFYDPGKVAQGLGNEAREAFADVPPPLPAYSYYASFLKVEVSQSHPVLKAFCGLLLDAMVEGGRAGQKIRDAEEGIQENRPGKATSSRRICARWQLLYTLVKNPSLLGSRKHFQTLQSSGSVLNGTPNRTTKKGSVREAGEPAAEPVQAPETPAGQEKTE
;
A
#
# COMPACT_ATOMS: atom_id res chain seq x y z
N MET A 1 15.15 -15.94 -26.96
CA MET A 1 14.84 -14.53 -27.30
C MET A 1 13.79 -13.87 -26.40
N LYS A 2 12.69 -14.53 -25.98
CA LYS A 2 11.61 -13.91 -25.18
C LYS A 2 12.07 -13.27 -23.84
N ILE A 3 13.07 -13.85 -23.17
CA ILE A 3 13.61 -13.32 -21.90
C ILE A 3 14.38 -12.00 -22.13
N ILE A 4 15.11 -11.89 -23.25
CA ILE A 4 15.91 -10.70 -23.58
C ILE A 4 15.00 -9.48 -23.83
N ALA A 5 13.77 -9.70 -24.33
CA ALA A 5 12.79 -8.65 -24.54
C ALA A 5 12.44 -7.89 -23.24
N ILE A 6 12.54 -8.53 -22.08
CA ILE A 6 12.28 -7.89 -20.77
C ILE A 6 13.28 -6.76 -20.52
N PHE A 7 14.54 -6.92 -20.92
CA PHE A 7 15.59 -5.91 -20.78
C PHE A 7 15.59 -4.89 -21.93
N TYR A 8 15.08 -5.28 -23.10
CA TYR A 8 15.04 -4.43 -24.29
C TYR A 8 14.17 -3.18 -24.11
N TYR A 9 12.94 -3.30 -23.62
CA TYR A 9 12.03 -2.15 -23.51
C TYR A 9 12.50 -1.06 -22.54
N PRO A 10 13.00 -1.39 -21.32
CA PRO A 10 13.61 -0.39 -20.45
C PRO A 10 14.77 0.34 -21.12
N LEU A 11 15.64 -0.38 -21.84
CA LEU A 11 16.76 0.23 -22.57
C LEU A 11 16.30 1.13 -23.71
N LEU A 12 15.26 0.73 -24.45
CA LEU A 12 14.70 1.50 -25.56
C LEU A 12 14.11 2.84 -25.08
N TYR A 13 13.36 2.83 -23.97
CA TYR A 13 12.70 4.03 -23.45
C TYR A 13 13.57 4.84 -22.46
N TYR A 14 14.73 4.32 -22.05
CA TYR A 14 15.65 4.98 -21.13
C TYR A 14 16.06 6.41 -21.56
N PRO A 15 16.39 6.68 -22.85
CA PRO A 15 16.76 8.03 -23.29
C PRO A 15 15.69 9.08 -23.03
N LEU A 16 14.40 8.74 -23.09
CA LEU A 16 13.30 9.67 -22.79
C LEU A 16 13.35 10.14 -21.33
N LEU A 17 13.68 9.25 -20.40
CA LEU A 17 13.80 9.60 -18.98
C LEU A 17 15.01 10.51 -18.74
N VAL A 18 16.15 10.20 -19.36
CA VAL A 18 17.39 10.99 -19.24
C VAL A 18 17.21 12.41 -19.76
N CYS A 19 16.48 12.58 -20.87
CA CYS A 19 16.15 13.89 -21.43
C CYS A 19 15.38 14.78 -20.45
N GLY A 20 14.55 14.19 -19.58
CA GLY A 20 13.84 14.91 -18.53
C GLY A 20 14.73 15.32 -17.35
N THR A 21 15.71 14.50 -16.98
CA THR A 21 16.56 14.73 -15.79
C THR A 21 17.66 15.76 -16.01
N LEU A 22 18.19 15.87 -17.22
CA LEU A 22 19.35 16.74 -17.49
C LEU A 22 19.03 18.25 -17.47
N GLN A 23 17.75 18.63 -17.55
CA GLN A 23 17.28 20.03 -17.57
C GLN A 23 18.00 20.95 -18.58
N LEU A 24 18.59 20.36 -19.64
CA LEU A 24 19.25 21.09 -20.72
C LEU A 24 18.25 21.35 -21.85
N LYS A 25 18.34 22.52 -22.49
CA LYS A 25 17.52 22.84 -23.68
C LYS A 25 17.67 21.79 -24.79
N ALA A 26 18.91 21.32 -25.03
CA ALA A 26 19.18 20.25 -25.98
C ALA A 26 18.46 18.94 -25.60
N GLY A 27 18.43 18.59 -24.31
CA GLY A 27 17.73 17.41 -23.81
C GLY A 27 16.22 17.47 -24.09
N TYR A 28 15.58 18.63 -23.94
CA TYR A 28 14.16 18.77 -24.28
C TYR A 28 13.89 18.68 -25.78
N VAL A 29 14.79 19.16 -26.64
CA VAL A 29 14.67 19.01 -28.11
C VAL A 29 14.77 17.54 -28.51
N PHE A 30 15.78 16.82 -27.99
CA PHE A 30 15.92 15.38 -28.23
C PHE A 30 14.73 14.58 -27.68
N GLY A 31 14.27 14.89 -26.47
CA GLY A 31 13.10 14.25 -25.87
C GLY A 31 11.83 14.49 -26.68
N THR A 32 11.65 15.70 -27.22
CA THR A 32 10.54 16.04 -28.12
C THR A 32 10.59 15.19 -29.38
N LEU A 33 11.74 15.15 -30.08
CA LEU A 33 11.92 14.35 -31.28
C LEU A 33 11.62 12.86 -31.03
N LEU A 34 12.24 12.27 -30.01
CA LEU A 34 12.03 10.86 -29.66
C LEU A 34 10.57 10.55 -29.30
N SER A 35 9.92 11.43 -28.55
CA SER A 35 8.50 11.25 -28.19
C SER A 35 7.59 11.27 -29.42
N PHE A 36 7.81 12.21 -30.35
CA PHE A 36 7.07 12.28 -31.61
C PHE A 36 7.34 11.09 -32.50
N THR A 37 8.58 10.60 -32.59
CA THR A 37 8.91 9.41 -33.37
C THR A 37 8.18 8.17 -32.82
N HIS A 38 8.26 7.91 -31.51
CA HIS A 38 7.57 6.77 -30.91
C HIS A 38 6.05 6.88 -31.03
N PHE A 39 5.48 8.06 -30.80
CA PHE A 39 4.05 8.30 -30.94
C PHE A 39 3.59 8.15 -32.39
N GLY A 40 4.30 8.78 -33.33
CA GLY A 40 4.00 8.74 -34.76
C GLY A 40 4.05 7.33 -35.32
N VAL A 41 5.10 6.55 -35.02
CA VAL A 41 5.20 5.15 -35.44
C VAL A 41 4.07 4.31 -34.87
N LEU A 42 3.74 4.47 -33.58
CA LEU A 42 2.66 3.70 -32.96
C LEU A 42 1.29 4.05 -33.55
N VAL A 43 1.00 5.34 -33.75
CA VAL A 43 -0.25 5.78 -34.38
C VAL A 43 -0.36 5.28 -35.81
N TRP A 44 0.72 5.41 -36.59
CA TRP A 44 0.79 4.93 -37.97
C TRP A 44 0.47 3.44 -38.05
N GLN A 45 1.14 2.61 -37.25
CA GLN A 45 0.90 1.15 -37.22
C GLN A 45 -0.56 0.79 -36.87
N LYS A 46 -1.19 1.54 -35.96
CA LYS A 46 -2.57 1.28 -35.54
C LYS A 46 -3.61 1.81 -36.52
N PHE A 47 -3.29 2.85 -37.29
CA PHE A 47 -4.15 3.39 -38.31
C PHE A 47 -4.22 2.49 -39.54
N ASP A 48 -3.06 1.97 -40.00
CA ASP A 48 -2.99 1.07 -41.17
C ASP A 48 -3.63 -0.29 -40.89
N CYS A 49 -3.39 -0.87 -39.71
CA CYS A 49 -3.90 -2.20 -39.36
C CYS A 49 -4.58 -2.20 -37.98
N PRO A 50 -5.83 -1.69 -37.89
CA PRO A 50 -6.57 -1.69 -36.64
C PRO A 50 -7.11 -3.09 -36.28
N LYS A 51 -7.19 -4.00 -37.26
CA LYS A 51 -7.78 -5.33 -37.11
C LYS A 51 -6.71 -6.40 -37.05
N THR A 52 -6.60 -7.08 -35.90
CA THR A 52 -5.64 -8.17 -35.69
C THR A 52 -6.35 -9.51 -35.45
N PRO A 53 -5.93 -10.62 -36.09
CA PRO A 53 -6.62 -11.90 -35.98
C PRO A 53 -6.30 -12.71 -34.72
N GLU A 54 -5.33 -12.31 -33.89
CA GLU A 54 -4.79 -13.18 -32.82
C GLU A 54 -5.77 -13.52 -31.69
N ILE A 55 -6.53 -12.55 -31.17
CA ILE A 55 -7.38 -12.75 -29.99
C ILE A 55 -8.77 -12.15 -30.19
N TYR A 56 -8.84 -10.87 -30.55
CA TYR A 56 -10.08 -10.21 -30.93
C TYR A 56 -9.79 -9.12 -31.94
N LYS A 57 -10.77 -8.86 -32.81
CA LYS A 57 -10.66 -7.95 -33.95
C LYS A 57 -10.01 -6.62 -33.58
N TYR A 58 -10.35 -6.02 -32.43
CA TYR A 58 -9.81 -4.72 -31.99
C TYR A 58 -8.91 -4.79 -30.75
N TYR A 59 -8.45 -5.98 -30.34
CA TYR A 59 -7.65 -6.15 -29.12
C TYR A 59 -6.37 -5.31 -29.14
N ALA A 60 -5.59 -5.40 -30.21
CA ALA A 60 -4.31 -4.71 -30.32
C ALA A 60 -4.45 -3.18 -30.28
N LEU A 61 -5.60 -2.62 -30.70
CA LEU A 61 -5.90 -1.21 -30.59
C LEU A 61 -6.25 -0.84 -29.15
N LEU A 62 -7.21 -1.54 -28.54
CA LEU A 62 -7.68 -1.31 -27.17
C LEU A 62 -6.56 -1.47 -26.13
N ALA A 63 -5.70 -2.48 -26.29
CA ALA A 63 -4.56 -2.71 -25.40
C ALA A 63 -3.50 -1.60 -25.50
N SER A 64 -3.38 -0.94 -26.66
CA SER A 64 -2.41 0.14 -26.88
C SER A 64 -2.89 1.53 -26.41
N LEU A 65 -4.16 1.68 -26.04
CA LEU A 65 -4.72 2.98 -25.62
C LEU A 65 -3.95 3.64 -24.45
N PRO A 66 -3.61 2.93 -23.35
CA PRO A 66 -2.83 3.54 -22.27
C PRO A 66 -1.44 3.99 -22.73
N GLN A 67 -0.81 3.24 -23.64
CA GLN A 67 0.50 3.57 -24.20
C GLN A 67 0.42 4.82 -25.09
N LEU A 68 -0.59 4.91 -25.95
CA LEU A 68 -0.85 6.09 -26.78
C LEU A 68 -1.10 7.33 -25.91
N ALA A 69 -1.92 7.22 -24.87
CA ALA A 69 -2.20 8.32 -23.95
C ALA A 69 -0.94 8.79 -23.20
N CYS A 70 -0.10 7.86 -22.74
CA CYS A 70 1.16 8.20 -22.07
C CYS A 70 2.16 8.88 -23.02
N LEU A 71 2.28 8.39 -24.26
CA LEU A 71 3.17 9.00 -25.27
C LEU A 71 2.65 10.38 -25.70
N ALA A 72 1.34 10.54 -25.89
CA ALA A 72 0.72 11.83 -26.20
C ALA A 72 0.99 12.84 -25.08
N TYR A 73 0.92 12.43 -23.81
CA TYR A 73 1.30 13.28 -22.70
C TYR A 73 2.77 13.73 -22.78
N LEU A 74 3.70 12.84 -23.12
CA LEU A 74 5.11 13.18 -23.31
C LEU A 74 5.33 14.15 -24.49
N CYS A 75 4.61 13.95 -25.61
CA CYS A 75 4.65 14.84 -26.77
C CYS A 75 4.21 16.27 -26.43
N VAL A 76 3.35 16.46 -25.43
CA VAL A 76 2.96 17.80 -24.94
C VAL A 76 3.93 18.31 -23.88
N GLN A 77 4.38 17.44 -22.97
CA GLN A 77 5.18 17.82 -21.82
C GLN A 77 6.58 18.32 -22.20
N PHE A 78 7.29 17.65 -23.12
CA PHE A 78 8.64 18.07 -23.51
C PHE A 78 8.67 19.46 -24.19
N PRO A 79 7.76 19.79 -25.13
CA PRO A 79 7.65 21.14 -25.66
C PRO A 79 7.30 22.19 -24.60
N VAL A 80 6.41 21.87 -23.66
CA VAL A 80 6.05 22.80 -22.57
C VAL A 80 7.25 23.07 -21.67
N LEU A 81 8.07 22.05 -21.37
CA LEU A 81 9.32 22.21 -20.61
C LEU A 81 10.37 23.01 -21.39
N PHE A 82 10.46 22.82 -22.71
CA PHE A 82 11.32 23.61 -23.57
C PHE A 82 10.94 25.11 -23.55
N ILE A 83 9.64 25.43 -23.67
CA ILE A 83 9.13 26.81 -23.66
C ILE A 83 9.30 27.46 -22.29
N LYS A 84 9.01 26.73 -21.21
CA LYS A 84 9.19 27.24 -19.83
C LYS A 84 10.66 27.43 -19.45
N GLY A 85 11.59 26.86 -20.22
CA GLY A 85 13.00 26.81 -19.91
C GLY A 85 13.31 25.94 -18.68
N PRO A 86 14.60 25.74 -18.37
CA PRO A 86 15.01 25.06 -17.14
C PRO A 86 14.49 25.87 -15.95
N LYS A 87 13.44 25.39 -15.30
CA LYS A 87 13.07 25.90 -13.98
C LYS A 87 14.03 25.27 -12.99
N ALA A 88 14.63 26.08 -12.13
CA ALA A 88 15.31 25.57 -10.95
C ALA A 88 14.28 24.79 -10.11
N ASP A 89 14.20 23.48 -10.31
CA ASP A 89 13.25 22.59 -9.64
C ASP A 89 13.43 22.66 -8.10
N GLU A 90 14.62 23.08 -7.67
CA GLU A 90 14.97 23.42 -6.29
C GLU A 90 14.03 24.46 -5.66
N ASP A 91 13.56 25.47 -6.41
CA ASP A 91 12.67 26.52 -5.89
C ASP A 91 11.28 25.98 -5.53
N LEU A 92 10.76 25.06 -6.35
CA LEU A 92 9.43 24.47 -6.16
C LEU A 92 9.42 23.49 -4.98
N ASP A 93 10.49 22.72 -4.82
CA ASP A 93 10.67 21.77 -3.73
C ASP A 93 10.96 22.47 -2.40
N SER A 94 11.77 23.53 -2.41
CA SER A 94 11.99 24.41 -1.24
C SER A 94 10.66 24.97 -0.71
N SER A 95 9.76 25.41 -1.59
CA SER A 95 8.45 25.94 -1.18
C SER A 95 7.59 24.91 -0.44
N TYR A 96 7.62 23.63 -0.87
CA TYR A 96 6.88 22.55 -0.24
C TYR A 96 7.42 22.23 1.15
N TYR A 97 8.73 22.02 1.27
CA TYR A 97 9.36 21.69 2.55
C TYR A 97 9.16 22.81 3.57
N ASN A 98 9.30 24.07 3.14
CA ASN A 98 9.05 25.23 3.98
C ASN A 98 7.58 25.32 4.43
N ASN A 99 6.62 25.11 3.54
CA ASN A 99 5.21 25.11 3.89
C ASN A 99 4.83 23.95 4.82
N TYR A 100 5.45 22.78 4.65
CA TYR A 100 5.28 21.64 5.53
C TYR A 100 5.74 21.96 6.96
N VAL A 101 6.97 22.47 7.13
CA VAL A 101 7.49 22.87 8.45
C VAL A 101 6.67 24.01 9.07
N LYS A 102 6.28 25.02 8.27
CA LYS A 102 5.36 26.08 8.73
C LYS A 102 4.05 25.51 9.25
N SER A 103 3.49 24.49 8.61
CA SER A 103 2.25 23.85 9.06
C SER A 103 2.42 23.08 10.39
N LEU A 104 3.61 22.53 10.64
CA LEU A 104 3.92 21.86 11.91
C LEU A 104 4.12 22.86 13.06
N LEU A 105 4.74 24.01 12.77
CA LEU A 105 5.01 25.06 13.75
C LEU A 105 3.81 26.00 13.98
N LYS A 106 2.89 26.08 13.01
CA LYS A 106 1.67 26.88 13.17
C LYS A 106 0.89 26.30 14.35
N ARG A 107 0.75 27.11 15.41
CA ARG A 107 -0.04 26.76 16.59
C ARG A 107 -1.37 26.20 16.09
N LYS A 108 -1.64 24.93 16.43
CA LYS A 108 -2.95 24.34 16.21
C LYS A 108 -3.90 25.25 16.98
N SER A 109 -4.63 26.13 16.28
CA SER A 109 -5.75 26.83 16.89
C SER A 109 -6.56 25.72 17.51
N LEU A 110 -6.82 25.82 18.81
CA LEU A 110 -7.76 24.93 19.47
C LEU A 110 -9.07 25.15 18.72
N SER A 111 -9.33 24.38 17.68
CA SER A 111 -10.65 24.24 17.13
C SER A 111 -11.35 23.49 18.23
N THR A 112 -11.99 24.25 19.12
CA THR A 112 -13.16 23.83 19.86
C THR A 112 -14.11 23.28 18.80
N SER A 113 -13.94 21.99 18.47
CA SER A 113 -14.98 21.23 17.83
C SER A 113 -16.05 21.14 18.90
N SER A 114 -16.98 22.11 18.88
CA SER A 114 -18.30 21.92 19.43
C SER A 114 -18.76 20.56 18.92
N ASP A 115 -18.97 19.62 19.82
CA ASP A 115 -19.57 18.32 19.54
C ASP A 115 -20.84 18.57 18.73
N LEU A 116 -20.73 18.43 17.42
CA LEU A 116 -21.86 18.51 16.51
C LEU A 116 -22.69 17.26 16.79
N ASP A 117 -23.96 17.50 17.11
CA ASP A 117 -25.01 16.49 17.35
C ASP A 117 -24.83 15.24 16.50
N LYS A 118 -25.04 14.06 17.14
CA LYS A 118 -24.96 12.73 16.53
C LYS A 118 -25.53 12.75 15.10
N PRO A 119 -24.69 12.63 14.06
CA PRO A 119 -25.17 12.75 12.69
C PRO A 119 -26.09 11.57 12.36
N SER A 120 -27.19 11.87 11.65
CA SER A 120 -28.09 10.87 11.06
C SER A 120 -27.31 9.79 10.30
N LEU A 121 -27.80 8.54 10.27
CA LEU A 121 -27.12 7.40 9.64
C LEU A 121 -26.62 7.70 8.21
N ALA A 122 -27.37 8.47 7.41
CA ALA A 122 -26.99 8.88 6.07
C ALA A 122 -25.74 9.79 6.04
N LYS A 123 -25.63 10.75 6.97
CA LYS A 123 -24.43 11.59 7.12
C LYS A 123 -23.22 10.76 7.53
N ARG A 124 -23.41 9.76 8.39
CA ARG A 124 -22.34 8.84 8.81
C ARG A 124 -21.84 7.96 7.66
N ILE A 125 -22.74 7.45 6.82
CA ILE A 125 -22.40 6.69 5.61
C ILE A 125 -21.68 7.58 4.60
N LEU A 126 -22.18 8.82 4.39
CA LEU A 126 -21.55 9.79 3.51
C LEU A 126 -20.15 10.20 4.00
N GLU A 127 -19.95 10.34 5.30
CA GLU A 127 -18.63 10.62 5.90
C GLU A 127 -17.67 9.44 5.75
N VAL A 128 -18.14 8.20 5.89
CA VAL A 128 -17.33 7.00 5.63
C VAL A 128 -16.94 6.91 4.16
N ALA A 129 -17.88 7.19 3.24
CA ALA A 129 -17.61 7.23 1.80
C ALA A 129 -16.64 8.36 1.43
N LYS A 130 -16.81 9.56 2.02
CA LYS A 130 -15.86 10.68 1.89
C LYS A 130 -14.48 10.35 2.45
N GLY A 131 -14.39 9.61 3.55
CA GLY A 131 -13.14 9.09 4.09
C GLY A 131 -12.50 7.99 3.25
N TYR A 132 -13.22 7.45 2.28
CA TYR A 132 -12.75 6.46 1.33
C TYR A 132 -12.27 7.09 0.01
N ILE A 133 -12.84 8.23 -0.37
CA ILE A 133 -12.42 9.02 -1.52
C ILE A 133 -11.17 9.83 -1.17
N TYR A 134 -10.14 9.73 -2.01
CA TYR A 134 -8.92 10.51 -1.84
C TYR A 134 -9.17 12.00 -2.09
N THR A 135 -9.09 12.82 -1.03
CA THR A 135 -9.08 14.28 -1.16
C THR A 135 -7.64 14.80 -1.10
N PRO A 136 -7.15 15.51 -2.13
CA PRO A 136 -5.80 16.07 -2.13
C PRO A 136 -5.66 17.15 -1.05
N GLU A 137 -4.62 17.03 -0.23
CA GLU A 137 -4.28 18.03 0.78
C GLU A 137 -3.17 18.94 0.27
N LYS A 138 -3.26 20.24 0.56
CA LYS A 138 -2.33 21.26 0.04
C LYS A 138 -0.89 21.11 0.53
N VAL A 139 -0.66 20.43 1.66
CA VAL A 139 0.63 20.42 2.38
C VAL A 139 1.31 19.05 2.37
N PHE A 140 0.78 18.06 1.65
CA PHE A 140 1.39 16.73 1.59
C PHE A 140 1.56 16.26 0.14
N ARG A 141 2.80 15.91 -0.21
CA ARG A 141 3.16 15.30 -1.49
C ARG A 141 3.55 13.84 -1.26
N PHE A 142 3.09 12.96 -2.14
CA PHE A 142 3.53 11.57 -2.13
C PHE A 142 4.96 11.43 -2.69
N PRO A 143 5.74 10.45 -2.18
CA PRO A 143 6.98 10.05 -2.84
C PRO A 143 6.71 9.58 -4.27
N LEU A 144 7.63 9.92 -5.19
CA LEU A 144 7.50 9.63 -6.63
C LEU A 144 7.22 8.15 -6.90
N LYS A 145 7.94 7.25 -6.22
CA LYS A 145 7.78 5.78 -6.33
C LYS A 145 6.34 5.33 -6.11
N LEU A 146 5.64 5.93 -5.15
CA LEU A 146 4.26 5.53 -4.81
C LEU A 146 3.24 6.09 -5.77
N ALA A 147 3.44 7.33 -6.23
CA ALA A 147 2.62 7.92 -7.27
C ALA A 147 2.71 7.09 -8.57
N VAL A 148 3.95 6.71 -8.95
CA VAL A 148 4.21 5.83 -10.10
C VAL A 148 3.58 4.45 -9.88
N SER A 149 3.73 3.85 -8.70
CA SER A 149 3.12 2.55 -8.39
C SER A 149 1.60 2.57 -8.52
N SER A 150 0.94 3.63 -8.01
CA SER A 150 -0.50 3.78 -8.11
C SER A 150 -0.97 3.94 -9.56
N PHE A 151 -0.23 4.70 -10.37
CA PHE A 151 -0.54 4.87 -11.79
C PHE A 151 -0.38 3.56 -12.58
N ILE A 152 0.76 2.87 -12.40
CA ILE A 152 1.02 1.57 -13.05
C ILE A 152 -0.05 0.55 -12.64
N THR A 153 -0.46 0.55 -11.37
CA THR A 153 -1.54 -0.33 -10.89
C THR A 153 -2.86 -0.05 -11.61
N GLY A 154 -3.21 1.23 -11.83
CA GLY A 154 -4.40 1.59 -12.60
C GLY A 154 -4.34 1.09 -14.05
N VAL A 155 -3.18 1.21 -14.70
CA VAL A 155 -2.96 0.65 -16.05
C VAL A 155 -3.06 -0.88 -16.03
N ALA A 156 -2.50 -1.53 -15.01
CA ALA A 156 -2.55 -2.98 -14.86
C ALA A 156 -3.99 -3.50 -14.69
N ILE A 157 -4.84 -2.79 -13.91
CA ILE A 157 -6.28 -3.10 -13.77
C ILE A 157 -6.97 -3.03 -15.14
N TYR A 158 -6.70 -1.98 -15.93
CA TYR A 158 -7.27 -1.84 -17.27
C TYR A 158 -6.86 -3.00 -18.20
N GLN A 159 -5.56 -3.34 -18.23
CA GLN A 159 -5.06 -4.41 -19.08
C GLN A 159 -5.60 -5.78 -18.66
N ALA A 160 -5.64 -6.07 -17.36
CA ALA A 160 -6.20 -7.31 -16.84
C ALA A 160 -7.70 -7.42 -17.14
N ALA A 161 -8.46 -6.34 -16.99
CA ALA A 161 -9.88 -6.32 -17.30
C ALA A 161 -10.15 -6.55 -18.79
N LEU A 162 -9.40 -5.87 -19.67
CA LEU A 162 -9.51 -6.04 -21.12
C LEU A 162 -9.21 -7.49 -21.53
N LEU A 163 -8.13 -8.07 -20.99
CA LEU A 163 -7.73 -9.44 -21.29
C LEU A 163 -8.81 -10.45 -20.86
N LEU A 164 -9.36 -10.31 -19.65
CA LEU A 164 -10.40 -11.20 -19.14
C LEU A 164 -11.67 -11.14 -19.98
N VAL A 165 -12.13 -9.93 -20.35
CA VAL A 165 -13.30 -9.74 -21.23
C VAL A 165 -13.08 -10.38 -22.60
N VAL A 166 -11.93 -10.10 -23.22
CA VAL A 166 -11.61 -10.59 -24.56
C VAL A 166 -11.37 -12.10 -24.60
N LEU A 167 -10.97 -12.72 -23.48
CA LEU A 167 -10.81 -14.17 -23.40
C LEU A 167 -12.15 -14.92 -23.34
N VAL A 168 -13.11 -14.39 -22.60
CA VAL A 168 -14.37 -15.10 -22.28
C VAL A 168 -15.54 -14.69 -23.17
N VAL A 169 -15.72 -13.41 -23.47
CA VAL A 169 -16.91 -12.94 -24.21
C VAL A 169 -16.95 -13.47 -25.65
N PRO A 170 -15.85 -13.43 -26.44
CA PRO A 170 -15.85 -13.99 -27.78
C PRO A 170 -16.08 -15.50 -27.82
N THR A 171 -15.53 -16.25 -26.85
CA THR A 171 -15.75 -17.70 -26.77
C THR A 171 -17.21 -18.02 -26.47
N LEU A 172 -17.88 -17.24 -25.60
CA LEU A 172 -19.33 -17.36 -25.37
C LEU A 172 -20.16 -17.02 -26.61
N HIS A 173 -19.76 -16.02 -27.41
CA HIS A 173 -20.45 -15.73 -28.68
C HIS A 173 -20.29 -16.84 -29.71
N ILE A 174 -19.10 -17.45 -29.82
CA ILE A 174 -18.86 -18.61 -30.70
C ILE A 174 -19.73 -19.79 -30.26
N VAL A 175 -19.75 -20.08 -28.96
CA VAL A 175 -20.61 -21.14 -28.41
C VAL A 175 -22.07 -20.85 -28.71
N ARG A 176 -22.54 -19.60 -28.51
CA ARG A 176 -23.94 -19.22 -28.79
C ARG A 176 -24.30 -19.36 -30.27
N ALA A 177 -23.39 -18.99 -31.17
CA ALA A 177 -23.61 -19.11 -32.60
C ALA A 177 -23.64 -20.57 -33.10
N GLY A 178 -23.05 -21.50 -32.35
CA GLY A 178 -23.10 -22.94 -32.65
C GLY A 178 -24.25 -23.70 -31.98
N ILE A 179 -25.18 -23.03 -31.31
CA ILE A 179 -26.36 -23.66 -30.70
C ILE A 179 -27.41 -23.90 -31.80
N ASP A 180 -27.34 -25.05 -32.43
CA ASP A 180 -28.33 -25.53 -33.41
C ASP A 180 -29.21 -26.65 -32.81
N GLU A 181 -30.21 -27.11 -33.57
CA GLU A 181 -31.10 -28.23 -33.19
C GLU A 181 -30.32 -29.50 -32.80
N ASN A 182 -29.12 -29.68 -33.34
CA ASN A 182 -28.25 -30.81 -33.05
C ASN A 182 -27.77 -30.86 -31.58
N ILE A 183 -27.84 -29.74 -30.85
CA ILE A 183 -27.48 -29.70 -29.42
C ILE A 183 -28.43 -30.53 -28.57
N ALA A 184 -29.69 -30.68 -29.01
CA ALA A 184 -30.66 -31.53 -28.32
C ALA A 184 -30.22 -33.00 -28.36
N PHE A 185 -29.63 -33.47 -29.46
CA PHE A 185 -29.08 -34.82 -29.56
C PHE A 185 -27.84 -35.01 -28.67
N LEU A 186 -26.97 -34.01 -28.59
CA LEU A 186 -25.81 -34.05 -27.69
C LEU A 186 -26.25 -34.14 -26.22
N LEU A 187 -27.22 -33.32 -25.80
CA LEU A 187 -27.75 -33.34 -24.43
C LEU A 187 -28.46 -34.66 -24.10
N LEU A 188 -29.21 -35.22 -25.05
CA LEU A 188 -29.78 -36.57 -24.92
C LEU A 188 -28.69 -37.64 -24.77
N GLY A 189 -27.58 -37.53 -25.50
CA GLY A 189 -26.41 -38.40 -25.36
C GLY A 189 -25.74 -38.33 -23.98
N PHE A 190 -25.84 -37.18 -23.30
CA PHE A 190 -25.42 -37.01 -21.90
C PHE A 190 -26.50 -37.42 -20.87
N GLY A 191 -27.65 -37.91 -21.31
CA GLY A 191 -28.76 -38.33 -20.45
C GLY A 191 -29.58 -37.18 -19.87
N ILE A 192 -29.51 -35.98 -20.45
CA ILE A 192 -30.22 -34.79 -19.97
C ILE A 192 -31.45 -34.52 -20.85
N VAL A 193 -32.65 -34.80 -20.35
CA VAL A 193 -33.92 -34.52 -21.04
C VAL A 193 -34.48 -33.18 -20.56
N LEU A 194 -34.43 -32.15 -21.42
CA LEU A 194 -34.93 -30.80 -21.10
C LEU A 194 -36.41 -30.59 -21.45
N SER A 195 -36.82 -31.01 -22.65
CA SER A 195 -38.19 -30.97 -23.18
C SER A 195 -38.29 -31.95 -24.35
N ASP A 196 -39.52 -32.38 -24.68
CA ASP A 196 -39.79 -33.24 -25.85
C ASP A 196 -39.66 -32.45 -27.17
N ASP A 197 -39.84 -31.13 -27.14
CA ASP A 197 -39.68 -30.26 -28.31
C ASP A 197 -38.22 -29.76 -28.46
N ARG A 198 -37.61 -30.08 -29.60
CA ARG A 198 -36.24 -29.71 -29.95
C ARG A 198 -36.05 -28.20 -30.07
N MET A 199 -37.06 -27.47 -30.59
CA MET A 199 -36.99 -26.02 -30.73
C MET A 199 -37.06 -25.31 -29.38
N GLU A 200 -37.76 -25.90 -28.43
CA GLU A 200 -37.80 -25.41 -27.05
C GLU A 200 -36.44 -25.61 -26.37
N VAL A 201 -35.76 -26.74 -26.58
CA VAL A 201 -34.41 -27.00 -26.05
C VAL A 201 -33.41 -25.94 -26.52
N VAL A 202 -33.40 -25.62 -27.82
CA VAL A 202 -32.52 -24.57 -28.39
C VAL A 202 -32.79 -23.21 -27.72
N ARG A 203 -34.06 -22.84 -27.53
CA ARG A 203 -34.43 -21.59 -26.86
C ARG A 203 -33.94 -21.54 -25.41
N ILE A 204 -34.12 -22.63 -24.67
CA ILE A 204 -33.70 -22.75 -23.27
C ILE A 204 -32.18 -22.62 -23.15
N VAL A 205 -31.42 -23.36 -23.96
CA VAL A 205 -29.95 -23.33 -23.93
C VAL A 205 -29.40 -21.97 -24.35
N THR A 206 -30.02 -21.32 -25.34
CA THR A 206 -29.68 -19.95 -25.74
C THR A 206 -29.94 -18.94 -24.61
N PHE A 207 -31.05 -19.07 -23.90
CA PHE A 207 -31.38 -18.22 -22.75
C PHE A 207 -30.35 -18.37 -21.61
N TYR A 208 -29.98 -19.60 -21.24
CA TYR A 208 -28.99 -19.84 -20.18
C TYR A 208 -27.57 -19.42 -20.56
N THR A 209 -27.17 -19.56 -21.83
CA THR A 209 -25.88 -19.04 -22.31
C THR A 209 -25.84 -17.51 -22.36
N TRP A 210 -26.96 -16.85 -22.65
CA TRP A 210 -27.10 -15.40 -22.47
C TRP A 210 -26.96 -14.99 -21.01
N LEU A 211 -27.63 -15.70 -20.12
CA LEU A 211 -27.58 -15.43 -18.68
C LEU A 211 -26.16 -15.58 -18.12
N LEU A 212 -25.41 -16.59 -18.58
CA LEU A 212 -24.01 -16.81 -18.19
C LEU A 212 -23.11 -15.65 -18.63
N GLU A 213 -23.28 -15.13 -19.84
CA GLU A 213 -22.57 -13.93 -20.31
C GLU A 213 -22.86 -12.72 -19.41
N VAL A 214 -24.14 -12.48 -19.10
CA VAL A 214 -24.55 -11.37 -18.22
C VAL A 214 -23.94 -11.51 -16.82
N CYS A 215 -23.95 -12.72 -16.24
CA CYS A 215 -23.33 -12.99 -14.94
C CYS A 215 -21.82 -12.69 -14.96
N TYR A 216 -21.13 -13.09 -16.02
CA TYR A 216 -19.70 -12.86 -16.17
C TYR A 216 -19.38 -11.37 -16.29
N LEU A 217 -20.13 -10.63 -17.12
CA LEU A 217 -19.95 -9.18 -17.26
C LEU A 217 -20.24 -8.43 -15.95
N CYS A 218 -21.25 -8.83 -15.19
CA CYS A 218 -21.52 -8.29 -13.86
C CYS A 218 -20.38 -8.58 -12.88
N ALA A 219 -19.82 -9.80 -12.88
CA ALA A 219 -18.68 -10.16 -12.05
C ALA A 219 -17.43 -9.35 -12.39
N MET A 220 -17.13 -9.19 -13.68
CA MET A 220 -16.00 -8.41 -14.19
C MET A 220 -16.09 -6.94 -13.81
N THR A 221 -17.26 -6.33 -14.01
CA THR A 221 -17.49 -4.92 -13.67
C THR A 221 -17.40 -4.70 -12.16
N LEU A 222 -17.98 -5.59 -11.35
CA LEU A 222 -17.87 -5.53 -9.88
C LEU A 222 -16.41 -5.66 -9.42
N SER A 223 -15.66 -6.62 -9.96
CA SER A 223 -14.24 -6.83 -9.67
C SER A 223 -13.40 -5.57 -9.98
N CYS A 224 -13.64 -4.97 -11.15
CA CYS A 224 -12.98 -3.74 -11.56
C CYS A 224 -13.30 -2.56 -10.62
N LEU A 225 -14.58 -2.36 -10.28
CA LEU A 225 -15.01 -1.31 -9.37
C LEU A 225 -14.41 -1.49 -7.97
N VAL A 226 -14.40 -2.72 -7.44
CA VAL A 226 -13.77 -3.04 -6.15
C VAL A 226 -12.29 -2.72 -6.19
N SER A 227 -11.56 -3.11 -7.23
CA SER A 227 -10.12 -2.83 -7.35
C SER A 227 -9.80 -1.35 -7.45
N ILE A 228 -10.58 -0.56 -8.21
CA ILE A 228 -10.42 0.90 -8.27
C ILE A 228 -10.69 1.53 -6.90
N PHE A 229 -11.77 1.12 -6.23
CA PHE A 229 -12.11 1.61 -4.89
C PHE A 229 -11.01 1.27 -3.87
N MET A 230 -10.50 0.05 -3.91
CA MET A 230 -9.40 -0.39 -3.04
C MET A 230 -8.10 0.36 -3.31
N LEU A 231 -7.79 0.71 -4.56
CA LEU A 231 -6.65 1.55 -4.90
C LEU A 231 -6.77 2.96 -4.28
N MET A 232 -7.96 3.57 -4.37
CA MET A 232 -8.23 4.87 -3.75
C MET A 232 -8.05 4.83 -2.23
N ARG A 233 -8.55 3.77 -1.58
CA ARG A 233 -8.34 3.56 -0.14
C ARG A 233 -6.89 3.36 0.22
N SER A 234 -6.16 2.62 -0.61
CA SER A 234 -4.75 2.36 -0.40
C SER A 234 -3.96 3.66 -0.41
N MET A 235 -4.27 4.60 -1.31
CA MET A 235 -3.65 5.93 -1.30
C MET A 235 -3.92 6.71 -0.01
N VAL A 236 -5.16 6.68 0.51
CA VAL A 236 -5.51 7.34 1.77
C VAL A 236 -4.75 6.72 2.94
N LEU A 237 -4.72 5.38 3.01
CA LEU A 237 -3.99 4.67 4.06
C LEU A 237 -2.48 4.90 3.98
N HIS A 238 -1.94 4.99 2.76
CA HIS A 238 -0.55 5.31 2.53
C HIS A 238 -0.18 6.68 3.12
N ARG A 239 -1.03 7.69 2.89
CA ARG A 239 -0.84 9.03 3.46
C ARG A 239 -0.83 8.98 4.99
N SER A 240 -1.79 8.29 5.62
CA SER A 240 -1.85 8.21 7.09
C SER A 240 -0.65 7.47 7.66
N ASN A 241 -0.23 6.36 7.04
CA ASN A 241 0.91 5.58 7.47
C ASN A 241 2.21 6.39 7.37
N LEU A 242 2.43 7.08 6.25
CA LEU A 242 3.63 7.90 6.07
C LEU A 242 3.68 9.07 7.07
N ARG A 243 2.54 9.71 7.36
CA ARG A 243 2.45 10.76 8.39
C ARG A 243 2.68 10.22 9.81
N GLY A 244 2.13 9.05 10.14
CA GLY A 244 2.38 8.39 11.41
C GLY A 244 3.88 8.11 11.57
N LEU A 245 4.52 7.66 10.50
CA LEU A 245 5.94 7.35 10.49
C LEU A 245 6.82 8.60 10.62
N TYR A 246 6.45 9.73 9.99
CA TYR A 246 7.10 11.03 10.20
C TYR A 246 6.99 11.55 11.64
N LYS A 247 5.92 11.19 12.37
CA LYS A 247 5.77 11.54 13.79
C LYS A 247 6.55 10.62 14.73
N GLY A 248 7.14 9.55 14.21
CA GLY A 248 7.77 8.51 15.03
C GLY A 248 6.77 7.53 15.66
N ASP A 249 5.53 7.45 15.17
CA ASP A 249 4.57 6.41 15.56
C ASP A 249 4.89 5.07 14.88
N VAL A 250 6.10 4.59 15.14
CA VAL A 250 6.65 3.33 14.60
C VAL A 250 5.89 2.12 15.15
N TYR A 251 5.34 2.25 16.36
CA TYR A 251 4.61 1.17 17.03
C TYR A 251 3.29 0.85 16.33
N SER A 252 2.55 1.85 15.82
CA SER A 252 1.31 1.60 15.09
C SER A 252 1.47 0.72 13.84
N ILE A 253 2.60 0.86 13.13
CA ILE A 253 2.87 0.17 11.85
C ILE A 253 3.69 -1.10 12.04
N TYR A 254 4.73 -1.06 12.89
CA TYR A 254 5.72 -2.13 13.02
C TYR A 254 5.62 -2.90 14.34
N LYS A 255 4.82 -2.44 15.30
CA LYS A 255 4.61 -3.02 16.65
C LYS A 255 5.88 -3.38 17.41
N SER A 256 7.01 -2.85 16.97
CA SER A 256 8.34 -3.10 17.48
C SER A 256 9.06 -1.76 17.46
N GLN A 257 9.64 -1.37 18.60
CA GLN A 257 10.48 -0.17 18.72
C GLN A 257 11.86 -0.42 18.09
N LYS A 258 11.90 -0.96 16.87
CA LYS A 258 13.14 -1.09 16.11
C LYS A 258 13.51 0.28 15.56
N THR A 259 14.78 0.64 15.69
CA THR A 259 15.35 1.83 15.04
C THR A 259 15.08 1.77 13.54
N ILE A 260 14.60 2.87 12.96
CA ILE A 260 14.44 3.00 11.51
C ILE A 260 15.84 3.02 10.91
N ARG A 261 16.28 1.88 10.39
CA ARG A 261 17.53 1.75 9.64
C ARG A 261 17.24 1.08 8.30
N PRO A 262 17.86 1.55 7.20
CA PRO A 262 17.79 0.86 5.93
C PRO A 262 18.49 -0.51 6.09
N SER A 263 17.80 -1.57 5.67
CA SER A 263 18.36 -2.92 5.63
C SER A 263 18.57 -3.35 4.18
N LYS A 264 19.50 -4.28 3.93
CA LYS A 264 19.74 -4.83 2.57
C LYS A 264 18.44 -5.32 1.93
N VAL A 265 17.69 -6.14 2.67
CA VAL A 265 16.37 -6.65 2.26
C VAL A 265 15.38 -5.52 1.99
N GLY A 266 15.37 -4.47 2.82
CA GLY A 266 14.50 -3.32 2.62
C GLY A 266 14.78 -2.54 1.34
N VAL A 267 16.05 -2.42 0.93
CA VAL A 267 16.43 -1.78 -0.34
C VAL A 267 15.95 -2.62 -1.53
N VAL A 268 16.09 -3.94 -1.48
CA VAL A 268 15.55 -4.84 -2.53
C VAL A 268 14.03 -4.71 -2.62
N CYS A 269 13.34 -4.65 -1.48
CA CYS A 269 11.89 -4.41 -1.44
C CYS A 269 11.53 -3.06 -2.08
N TRP A 270 12.34 -2.02 -1.86
CA TRP A 270 12.13 -0.69 -2.45
C TRP A 270 12.36 -0.65 -3.96
N MET A 271 13.28 -1.47 -4.47
CA MET A 271 13.51 -1.61 -5.91
C MET A 271 12.30 -2.26 -6.61
N GLY A 272 11.73 -3.33 -6.03
CA GLY A 272 10.69 -4.15 -6.66
C GLY A 272 9.23 -3.75 -6.40
N LEU A 273 8.93 -2.81 -5.50
CA LEU A 273 7.57 -2.52 -5.04
C LEU A 273 6.54 -2.34 -6.17
N THR A 274 6.90 -1.54 -7.18
CA THR A 274 5.99 -1.18 -8.29
C THR A 274 5.58 -2.42 -9.10
N GLY A 275 6.51 -3.35 -9.32
CA GLY A 275 6.23 -4.61 -10.02
C GLY A 275 5.38 -5.55 -9.19
N TYR A 276 5.70 -5.73 -7.91
CA TYR A 276 4.93 -6.58 -7.01
C TYR A 276 3.49 -6.10 -6.85
N GLN A 277 3.28 -4.79 -6.68
CA GLN A 277 1.94 -4.22 -6.55
C GLN A 277 1.10 -4.48 -7.80
N ALA A 278 1.66 -4.26 -8.99
CA ALA A 278 0.95 -4.52 -10.25
C ALA A 278 0.60 -6.01 -10.42
N ALA A 279 1.56 -6.91 -10.13
CA ALA A 279 1.36 -8.35 -10.25
C ALA A 279 0.27 -8.88 -9.29
N ILE A 280 0.31 -8.44 -8.02
CA ILE A 280 -0.67 -8.83 -7.00
C ILE A 280 -2.07 -8.34 -7.38
N VAL A 281 -2.19 -7.13 -7.94
CA VAL A 281 -3.49 -6.61 -8.39
C VAL A 281 -4.02 -7.37 -9.60
N CYS A 282 -3.18 -7.71 -10.58
CA CYS A 282 -3.60 -8.53 -11.72
C CYS A 282 -4.13 -9.91 -11.28
N LEU A 283 -3.40 -10.59 -10.38
CA LEU A 283 -3.81 -11.87 -9.83
C LEU A 283 -5.09 -11.72 -8.98
N GLY A 284 -5.15 -10.67 -8.16
CA GLY A 284 -6.30 -10.32 -7.35
C GLY A 284 -7.57 -10.14 -8.19
N MET A 285 -7.48 -9.38 -9.29
CA MET A 285 -8.59 -9.17 -10.23
C MET A 285 -9.09 -10.47 -10.87
N ALA A 286 -8.18 -11.39 -11.24
CA ALA A 286 -8.55 -12.69 -11.82
C ALA A 286 -9.32 -13.55 -10.81
N ILE A 287 -8.80 -13.67 -9.58
CA ILE A 287 -9.43 -14.45 -8.50
C ILE A 287 -10.76 -13.82 -8.07
N GLN A 288 -10.80 -12.49 -7.90
CA GLN A 288 -12.03 -11.75 -7.57
C GLN A 288 -13.12 -11.99 -8.61
N THR A 289 -12.78 -11.91 -9.90
CA THR A 289 -13.72 -12.18 -10.98
C THR A 289 -14.27 -13.60 -10.91
N LEU A 290 -13.39 -14.60 -10.74
CA LEU A 290 -13.81 -16.00 -10.66
C LEU A 290 -14.79 -16.22 -9.50
N VAL A 291 -14.46 -15.70 -8.32
CA VAL A 291 -15.32 -15.83 -7.14
C VAL A 291 -16.64 -15.11 -7.34
N PHE A 292 -16.62 -13.86 -7.79
CA PHE A 292 -17.86 -13.09 -8.03
C PHE A 292 -18.72 -13.74 -9.12
N PHE A 293 -18.11 -14.32 -10.15
CA PHE A 293 -18.84 -15.06 -11.18
C PHE A 293 -19.60 -16.24 -10.55
N ILE A 294 -18.92 -17.08 -9.77
CA ILE A 294 -19.56 -18.21 -9.06
C ILE A 294 -20.68 -17.71 -8.13
N CYS A 295 -20.45 -16.62 -7.39
CA CYS A 295 -21.47 -16.02 -6.52
C CYS A 295 -22.70 -15.52 -7.30
N PHE A 296 -22.49 -14.87 -8.45
CA PHE A 296 -23.57 -14.42 -9.33
C PHE A 296 -24.33 -15.59 -9.94
N LEU A 297 -23.66 -16.68 -10.33
CA LEU A 297 -24.34 -17.89 -10.79
C LEU A 297 -25.27 -18.44 -9.70
N PHE A 298 -24.78 -18.59 -8.46
CA PHE A 298 -25.64 -19.04 -7.35
C PHE A 298 -26.81 -18.10 -7.12
N LEU A 299 -26.59 -16.79 -7.10
CA LEU A 299 -27.65 -15.80 -6.93
C LEU A 299 -28.69 -15.91 -8.06
N VAL A 300 -28.23 -16.01 -9.30
CA VAL A 300 -29.11 -16.03 -10.46
C VAL A 300 -29.92 -17.32 -10.52
N PHE A 301 -29.27 -18.49 -10.41
CA PHE A 301 -29.93 -19.78 -10.52
C PHE A 301 -30.81 -20.13 -9.32
N LEU A 302 -30.41 -19.75 -8.09
CA LEU A 302 -31.15 -20.13 -6.88
C LEU A 302 -32.18 -19.09 -6.44
N ILE A 303 -32.02 -17.82 -6.82
CA ILE A 303 -32.91 -16.73 -6.36
C ILE A 303 -33.63 -16.08 -7.53
N ILE A 304 -32.93 -15.55 -8.53
CA ILE A 304 -33.57 -14.77 -9.61
C ILE A 304 -34.47 -15.66 -10.47
N ILE A 305 -33.97 -16.79 -10.97
CA ILE A 305 -34.76 -17.65 -11.86
C ILE A 305 -36.03 -18.18 -11.18
N PRO A 306 -35.98 -18.72 -9.94
CA PRO A 306 -37.19 -19.19 -9.28
C PRO A 306 -38.19 -18.06 -8.99
N VAL A 307 -37.72 -16.85 -8.67
CA VAL A 307 -38.60 -15.69 -8.42
C VAL A 307 -39.32 -15.22 -9.69
N PHE A 308 -38.62 -15.16 -10.83
CA PHE A 308 -39.21 -14.65 -12.07
C PHE A 308 -39.95 -15.69 -12.90
N HIS A 309 -39.44 -16.92 -12.96
CA HIS A 309 -39.96 -17.99 -13.84
C HIS A 309 -40.67 -19.11 -13.06
N GLY A 310 -40.62 -19.12 -11.73
CA GLY A 310 -41.26 -20.15 -10.91
C GLY A 310 -40.65 -21.55 -11.03
N ARG A 311 -39.50 -21.70 -11.71
CA ARG A 311 -38.81 -22.99 -11.91
C ARG A 311 -37.76 -23.19 -10.81
N ASN A 312 -37.55 -24.43 -10.36
CA ASN A 312 -36.54 -24.82 -9.38
C ASN A 312 -36.66 -24.11 -8.01
N ILE A 313 -37.86 -24.11 -7.41
CA ILE A 313 -38.16 -23.51 -6.09
C ILE A 313 -37.59 -24.25 -4.88
N VAL A 314 -36.60 -25.14 -5.07
CA VAL A 314 -36.04 -26.02 -4.02
C VAL A 314 -35.54 -25.22 -2.81
N VAL A 315 -34.85 -24.10 -3.04
CA VAL A 315 -34.34 -23.25 -1.95
C VAL A 315 -35.46 -22.61 -1.15
N PHE A 316 -36.52 -22.16 -1.83
CA PHE A 316 -37.69 -21.56 -1.17
C PHE A 316 -38.49 -22.59 -0.38
N GLU A 317 -38.59 -23.83 -0.86
CA GLU A 317 -39.24 -24.91 -0.12
C GLU A 317 -38.47 -25.28 1.15
N VAL A 318 -37.14 -25.39 1.07
CA VAL A 318 -36.29 -25.65 2.24
C VAL A 318 -36.35 -24.49 3.23
N ALA A 319 -36.29 -23.24 2.75
CA ALA A 319 -36.45 -22.06 3.59
C ALA A 319 -37.84 -22.02 4.27
N GLY A 320 -38.88 -22.39 3.52
CA GLY A 320 -40.26 -22.51 4.01
C GLY A 320 -40.46 -23.62 5.04
N LYS A 321 -39.60 -24.64 5.10
CA LYS A 321 -39.59 -25.63 6.19
C LYS A 321 -38.74 -25.18 7.39
N ALA A 322 -37.69 -24.40 7.15
CA ALA A 322 -36.72 -23.99 8.17
C ALA A 322 -37.12 -22.74 8.98
N TRP A 323 -38.14 -21.97 8.58
CA TRP A 323 -38.50 -20.71 9.25
C TRP A 323 -38.76 -20.81 10.77
N PRO A 324 -39.35 -21.88 11.36
CA PRO A 324 -39.58 -21.94 12.80
C PRO A 324 -38.26 -22.04 13.58
N VAL A 325 -37.25 -22.70 13.01
CA VAL A 325 -35.91 -22.80 13.59
C VAL A 325 -35.27 -21.41 13.67
N TRP A 326 -35.35 -20.62 12.60
CA TRP A 326 -34.81 -19.26 12.61
C TRP A 326 -35.54 -18.34 13.59
N VAL A 327 -36.87 -18.45 13.70
CA VAL A 327 -37.67 -17.67 14.67
C VAL A 327 -37.32 -18.03 16.10
N THR A 328 -37.17 -19.32 16.42
CA THR A 328 -36.79 -19.76 17.79
C THR A 328 -35.38 -19.30 18.16
N LEU A 329 -34.41 -19.36 17.24
CA LEU A 329 -33.05 -18.85 17.47
C LEU A 329 -33.06 -17.33 17.74
N LEU A 330 -33.83 -16.56 16.96
CA LEU A 330 -33.97 -15.12 17.18
C LEU A 330 -34.64 -14.81 18.52
N LEU A 331 -35.70 -15.53 18.88
CA LEU A 331 -36.43 -15.32 20.13
C LEU A 331 -35.55 -15.61 21.35
N VAL A 332 -34.80 -16.72 21.34
CA VAL A 332 -33.90 -17.09 22.45
C VAL A 332 -32.76 -16.07 22.57
N THR A 333 -32.17 -15.63 21.45
CA THR A 333 -31.10 -14.62 21.47
C THR A 333 -31.63 -13.28 21.99
N ALA A 334 -32.83 -12.88 21.58
CA ALA A 334 -33.49 -11.67 22.10
C ALA A 334 -33.80 -11.79 23.60
N LEU A 335 -34.27 -12.95 24.05
CA LEU A 335 -34.53 -13.22 25.47
C LEU A 335 -33.23 -13.12 26.28
N GLN A 336 -32.12 -13.69 25.81
CA GLN A 336 -30.81 -13.57 26.46
C GLN A 336 -30.36 -12.11 26.60
N HIS A 337 -30.48 -11.30 25.55
CA HIS A 337 -30.16 -9.88 25.61
C HIS A 337 -31.09 -9.11 26.57
N LEU A 338 -32.37 -9.46 26.61
CA LEU A 338 -33.37 -8.86 27.50
C LEU A 338 -33.07 -9.18 28.97
N THR A 339 -32.89 -10.46 29.31
CA THR A 339 -32.57 -10.90 30.67
C THR A 339 -31.22 -10.36 31.14
N ALA A 340 -30.22 -10.28 30.25
CA ALA A 340 -28.94 -9.66 30.57
C ALA A 340 -29.09 -8.19 30.95
N LYS A 341 -29.86 -7.42 30.17
CA LYS A 341 -30.04 -5.98 30.40
C LYS A 341 -30.90 -5.68 31.64
N PHE A 342 -31.96 -6.44 31.88
CA PHE A 342 -32.97 -6.12 32.90
C PHE A 342 -32.79 -6.88 34.22
N LEU A 343 -32.29 -8.12 34.20
CA LEU A 343 -32.23 -8.96 35.40
C LEU A 343 -30.81 -9.10 35.95
N PHE A 344 -29.80 -9.21 35.07
CA PHE A 344 -28.43 -9.56 35.49
C PHE A 344 -27.48 -8.36 35.61
N ILE A 345 -27.68 -7.28 34.86
CA ILE A 345 -26.80 -6.10 34.94
C ILE A 345 -27.39 -5.06 35.89
N LYS A 346 -26.66 -4.77 36.98
CA LYS A 346 -26.96 -3.68 37.90
C LYS A 346 -26.32 -2.38 37.38
N ASN A 347 -27.12 -1.33 37.19
CA ASN A 347 -26.64 0.01 36.83
C ASN A 347 -26.84 0.95 38.01
N GLU A 348 -26.06 0.81 39.08
CA GLU A 348 -26.04 1.77 40.19
C GLU A 348 -24.64 2.38 40.31
N ALA A 349 -24.56 3.69 40.50
CA ALA A 349 -23.35 4.43 40.88
C ALA A 349 -22.09 4.22 39.99
N GLY A 350 -22.24 4.01 38.68
CA GLY A 350 -21.13 4.02 37.73
C GLY A 350 -20.33 2.72 37.60
N THR A 351 -20.64 1.69 38.39
CA THR A 351 -20.12 0.32 38.22
C THR A 351 -21.19 -0.59 37.62
N ARG A 352 -20.80 -1.45 36.68
CA ARG A 352 -21.69 -2.45 36.05
C ARG A 352 -21.42 -3.80 36.71
N ASP A 353 -22.17 -4.11 37.76
CA ASP A 353 -22.02 -5.35 38.51
C ASP A 353 -23.12 -6.37 38.16
N LEU A 354 -22.77 -7.66 38.28
CA LEU A 354 -23.70 -8.77 38.03
C LEU A 354 -24.59 -9.00 39.24
N LYS A 355 -25.90 -8.86 39.04
CA LYS A 355 -26.97 -9.21 39.99
C LYS A 355 -27.42 -10.66 39.75
N ASN A 356 -27.74 -11.38 40.83
CA ASN A 356 -28.35 -12.72 40.81
C ASN A 356 -27.57 -13.77 39.98
N ARG A 357 -26.35 -14.09 40.41
CA ARG A 357 -25.41 -14.97 39.70
C ARG A 357 -25.95 -16.40 39.52
N GLU A 358 -26.67 -16.94 40.50
CA GLU A 358 -27.20 -18.31 40.44
C GLU A 358 -28.22 -18.50 39.31
N SER A 359 -29.14 -17.54 39.15
CA SER A 359 -30.13 -17.54 38.06
C SER A 359 -29.47 -17.42 36.68
N LEU A 360 -28.36 -16.68 36.59
CA LEU A 360 -27.56 -16.58 35.36
C LEU A 360 -26.96 -17.95 35.00
N PHE A 361 -26.41 -18.69 35.96
CA PHE A 361 -25.86 -20.02 35.69
C PHE A 361 -26.95 -21.01 35.25
N LEU A 362 -28.12 -21.00 35.91
CA LEU A 362 -29.24 -21.87 35.56
C LEU A 362 -29.78 -21.56 34.14
N LEU A 363 -29.97 -20.29 33.81
CA LEU A 363 -30.41 -19.88 32.47
C LEU A 363 -29.39 -20.27 31.40
N THR A 364 -28.10 -20.10 31.70
CA THR A 364 -27.02 -20.48 30.76
C THR A 364 -27.03 -21.99 30.49
N TYR A 365 -27.23 -22.80 31.52
CA TYR A 365 -27.34 -24.26 31.39
C TYR A 365 -28.55 -24.66 30.55
N LEU A 366 -29.73 -24.08 30.81
CA LEU A 366 -30.96 -24.35 30.05
C LEU A 366 -30.81 -24.00 28.56
N LEU A 367 -30.13 -22.90 28.24
CA LEU A 367 -29.94 -22.41 26.88
C LEU A 367 -28.74 -23.03 26.16
N PHE A 368 -28.02 -23.96 26.79
CA PHE A 368 -26.78 -24.54 26.25
C PHE A 368 -26.96 -25.13 24.84
N VAL A 369 -27.99 -25.97 24.62
CA VAL A 369 -28.22 -26.63 23.33
C VAL A 369 -28.56 -25.61 22.23
N VAL A 370 -29.36 -24.59 22.55
CA VAL A 370 -29.69 -23.52 21.59
C VAL A 370 -28.44 -22.70 21.25
N ASN A 371 -27.59 -22.42 22.24
CA ASN A 371 -26.33 -21.71 22.05
C ASN A 371 -25.33 -22.48 21.16
N ILE A 372 -25.36 -23.81 21.14
CA ILE A 372 -24.57 -24.61 20.18
C ILE A 372 -25.00 -24.30 18.74
N VAL A 373 -26.31 -24.26 18.48
CA VAL A 373 -26.85 -23.96 17.14
C VAL A 373 -26.53 -22.52 16.72
N VAL A 374 -26.71 -21.55 17.63
CA VAL A 374 -26.30 -20.15 17.38
C VAL A 374 -24.80 -20.07 17.12
N GLY A 375 -23.99 -20.80 17.88
CA GLY A 375 -22.54 -20.89 17.70
C GLY A 375 -22.14 -21.41 16.32
N LEU A 376 -22.84 -22.41 15.79
CA LEU A 376 -22.63 -22.91 14.42
C LEU A 376 -22.93 -21.83 13.37
N VAL A 377 -24.02 -21.08 13.52
CA VAL A 377 -24.36 -19.96 12.62
C VAL A 377 -23.26 -18.89 12.66
N VAL A 378 -22.78 -18.52 13.85
CA VAL A 378 -21.68 -17.56 14.00
C VAL A 378 -20.37 -18.09 13.39
N ALA A 379 -20.10 -19.39 13.49
CA ALA A 379 -18.92 -20.01 12.88
C ALA A 379 -18.97 -19.94 11.34
N ILE A 380 -20.11 -20.29 10.72
CA ILE A 380 -20.32 -20.16 9.28
C ILE A 380 -20.19 -18.69 8.85
N TRP A 381 -20.83 -17.77 9.59
CA TRP A 381 -20.74 -16.34 9.32
C TRP A 381 -19.31 -15.81 9.39
N ARG A 382 -18.52 -16.27 10.38
CA ARG A 382 -17.09 -15.95 10.49
C ARG A 382 -16.33 -16.41 9.24
N MET A 383 -16.56 -17.64 8.78
CA MET A 383 -15.93 -18.14 7.55
C MET A 383 -16.27 -17.25 6.36
N VAL A 384 -17.55 -16.93 6.16
CA VAL A 384 -18.03 -16.09 5.05
C VAL A 384 -17.40 -14.69 5.08
N ILE A 385 -17.43 -14.00 6.23
CA ILE A 385 -16.82 -12.66 6.36
C ILE A 385 -15.32 -12.72 6.08
N THR A 386 -14.60 -13.71 6.62
CA THR A 386 -13.15 -13.82 6.41
C THR A 386 -12.81 -14.08 4.94
N ALA A 387 -13.58 -14.93 4.26
CA ALA A 387 -13.42 -15.17 2.82
C ALA A 387 -13.66 -13.89 2.02
N LEU A 388 -14.80 -13.21 2.24
CA LEU A 388 -15.13 -11.95 1.56
C LEU A 388 -14.06 -10.88 1.81
N PHE A 389 -13.62 -10.72 3.06
CA PHE A 389 -12.57 -9.77 3.42
C PHE A 389 -11.27 -10.05 2.68
N ASN A 390 -10.83 -11.33 2.65
CA ASN A 390 -9.61 -11.73 1.96
C ASN A 390 -9.70 -11.52 0.45
N ILE A 391 -10.82 -11.86 -0.18
CA ILE A 391 -11.03 -11.69 -1.62
C ILE A 391 -11.01 -10.20 -1.98
N ILE A 392 -11.73 -9.35 -1.23
CA ILE A 392 -11.78 -7.90 -1.47
C ILE A 392 -10.41 -7.24 -1.31
N HIS A 393 -9.63 -7.66 -0.30
CA HIS A 393 -8.32 -7.07 0.01
C HIS A 393 -7.14 -7.80 -0.67
N LEU A 394 -7.38 -8.82 -1.49
CA LEU A 394 -6.33 -9.64 -2.09
C LEU A 394 -5.36 -8.83 -2.96
N GLY A 395 -5.88 -7.83 -3.68
CA GLY A 395 -5.08 -6.93 -4.52
C GLY A 395 -4.26 -5.89 -3.74
N ARG A 396 -4.32 -5.85 -2.41
CA ARG A 396 -3.68 -4.82 -1.59
C ARG A 396 -2.40 -5.31 -0.95
N VAL A 397 -1.37 -4.45 -1.01
CA VAL A 397 -0.05 -4.70 -0.40
C VAL A 397 0.09 -4.02 0.96
N ASP A 398 -0.74 -3.00 1.24
CA ASP A 398 -0.67 -2.16 2.44
C ASP A 398 -1.35 -2.75 3.68
N ILE A 399 -2.01 -3.90 3.55
CA ILE A 399 -2.69 -4.62 4.64
C ILE A 399 -2.18 -6.07 4.68
N SER A 400 -1.97 -6.59 5.88
CA SER A 400 -1.74 -8.02 6.09
C SER A 400 -3.08 -8.76 6.17
N LEU A 401 -3.25 -9.79 5.34
CA LEU A 401 -4.40 -10.72 5.41
C LEU A 401 -4.24 -11.76 6.54
N LEU A 402 -3.01 -11.90 7.06
CA LEU A 402 -2.68 -12.83 8.13
C LEU A 402 -2.99 -12.23 9.50
N HIS A 403 -3.15 -13.11 10.50
CA HIS A 403 -3.33 -12.72 11.89
C HIS A 403 -2.18 -11.79 12.36
N ARG A 404 -2.50 -10.93 13.34
CA ARG A 404 -1.63 -9.89 13.88
C ARG A 404 -0.23 -10.37 14.28
N THR A 405 -0.10 -11.60 14.77
CA THR A 405 1.16 -12.20 15.21
C THR A 405 1.99 -12.78 14.07
N ALA A 406 1.37 -13.04 12.91
CA ALA A 406 1.98 -13.62 11.71
C ALA A 406 2.26 -12.58 10.60
N GLU A 407 1.95 -11.29 10.83
CA GLU A 407 2.22 -10.18 9.91
C GLU A 407 3.71 -10.07 9.53
N PHE A 408 4.57 -10.46 10.46
CA PHE A 408 6.02 -10.50 10.32
C PHE A 408 6.49 -11.94 10.52
N TYR A 409 6.15 -12.82 9.58
CA TYR A 409 6.91 -14.05 9.41
C TYR A 409 8.34 -13.64 9.04
N ASP A 410 9.16 -13.43 10.06
CA ASP A 410 10.53 -12.94 9.97
C ASP A 410 11.40 -14.07 9.38
N PRO A 411 12.05 -13.84 8.22
CA PRO A 411 13.02 -14.78 7.66
C PRO A 411 14.04 -15.27 8.69
N GLY A 412 14.42 -14.40 9.64
CA GLY A 412 15.44 -14.70 10.64
C GLY A 412 15.05 -15.82 11.62
N LYS A 413 13.75 -16.00 11.92
CA LYS A 413 13.30 -17.07 12.82
C LYS A 413 13.13 -18.41 12.09
N VAL A 414 12.81 -18.38 10.80
CA VAL A 414 12.72 -19.58 9.96
C VAL A 414 14.12 -20.08 9.59
N ALA A 415 15.06 -19.17 9.27
CA ALA A 415 16.46 -19.51 9.01
C ALA A 415 17.20 -20.03 10.25
N GLN A 416 16.70 -19.74 11.46
CA GLN A 416 17.22 -20.31 12.70
C GLN A 416 16.69 -21.74 12.98
N GLY A 417 15.65 -22.17 12.25
CA GLY A 417 15.10 -23.53 12.30
C GLY A 417 15.44 -24.41 11.07
N LEU A 418 16.02 -23.84 10.01
CA LEU A 418 16.57 -24.61 8.88
C LEU A 418 18.07 -24.86 9.07
N GLY A 419 18.49 -26.10 8.82
CA GLY A 419 19.88 -26.54 8.93
C GLY A 419 20.86 -25.72 8.06
N ASN A 420 22.13 -25.77 8.45
CA ASN A 420 23.21 -24.91 7.92
C ASN A 420 23.37 -24.94 6.39
N GLU A 421 22.99 -26.04 5.71
CA GLU A 421 23.10 -26.16 4.25
C GLU A 421 22.05 -25.34 3.48
N ALA A 422 20.83 -25.18 4.02
CA ALA A 422 19.81 -24.33 3.40
C ALA A 422 20.13 -22.83 3.60
N ARG A 423 20.96 -22.51 4.60
CA ARG A 423 21.38 -21.14 4.92
C ARG A 423 22.34 -20.55 3.90
N GLU A 424 23.20 -21.36 3.28
CA GLU A 424 24.08 -20.89 2.18
C GLU A 424 23.37 -20.86 0.84
N ALA A 425 22.50 -21.83 0.54
CA ALA A 425 21.74 -21.86 -0.72
C ALA A 425 20.66 -20.76 -0.84
N PHE A 426 20.12 -20.28 0.29
CA PHE A 426 19.12 -19.19 0.33
C PHE A 426 19.63 -17.87 0.94
N ALA A 427 20.94 -17.73 1.21
CA ALA A 427 21.51 -16.50 1.77
C ALA A 427 21.24 -15.26 0.90
N ASP A 428 21.21 -15.45 -0.42
CA ASP A 428 21.08 -14.37 -1.41
C ASP A 428 19.67 -14.27 -2.03
N VAL A 429 18.76 -15.19 -1.69
CA VAL A 429 17.38 -15.20 -2.21
C VAL A 429 16.43 -14.80 -1.07
N PRO A 430 15.83 -13.60 -1.08
CA PRO A 430 14.86 -13.24 -0.06
C PRO A 430 13.70 -14.25 -0.10
N PRO A 431 13.35 -14.91 1.02
CA PRO A 431 12.24 -15.85 1.03
C PRO A 431 10.94 -15.13 0.64
N PRO A 432 9.91 -15.86 0.17
CA PRO A 432 8.62 -15.28 -0.19
C PRO A 432 8.01 -14.60 1.04
N LEU A 433 8.26 -13.30 1.13
CA LEU A 433 7.82 -12.47 2.22
C LEU A 433 6.33 -12.13 2.02
N PRO A 434 5.51 -12.06 3.08
CA PRO A 434 4.14 -11.60 2.93
C PRO A 434 4.11 -10.21 2.28
N ALA A 435 3.17 -9.96 1.37
CA ALA A 435 3.05 -8.68 0.63
C ALA A 435 3.19 -7.44 1.55
N TYR A 436 2.57 -7.51 2.74
CA TYR A 436 2.63 -6.46 3.76
C TYR A 436 4.06 -6.16 4.25
N SER A 437 4.91 -7.17 4.40
CA SER A 437 6.29 -6.98 4.89
C SER A 437 7.20 -6.28 3.86
N TYR A 438 6.95 -6.48 2.56
CA TYR A 438 7.59 -5.71 1.48
C TYR A 438 7.22 -4.24 1.57
N TYR A 439 5.92 -3.95 1.70
CA TYR A 439 5.42 -2.59 1.87
C TYR A 439 5.98 -1.91 3.12
N ALA A 440 5.98 -2.63 4.24
CA ALA A 440 6.51 -2.16 5.51
C ALA A 440 8.01 -1.83 5.39
N SER A 441 8.79 -2.69 4.73
CA SER A 441 10.23 -2.48 4.52
C SER A 441 10.52 -1.32 3.57
N PHE A 442 9.74 -1.18 2.50
CA PHE A 442 9.79 -0.02 1.60
C PHE A 442 9.57 1.30 2.36
N LEU A 443 8.53 1.37 3.20
CA LEU A 443 8.23 2.58 3.99
C LEU A 443 9.38 2.98 4.93
N LYS A 444 10.07 2.00 5.54
CA LYS A 444 11.24 2.26 6.40
C LYS A 444 12.38 2.91 5.62
N VAL A 445 12.66 2.40 4.42
CA VAL A 445 13.72 2.97 3.57
C VAL A 445 13.33 4.37 3.14
N GLU A 446 12.09 4.56 2.67
CA GLU A 446 11.61 5.87 2.19
C GLU A 446 11.72 6.94 3.27
N VAL A 447 11.18 6.69 4.47
CA VAL A 447 11.24 7.68 5.57
C VAL A 447 12.67 7.97 6.02
N SER A 448 13.58 6.99 5.95
CA SER A 448 14.97 7.17 6.35
C SER A 448 15.76 8.08 5.40
N GLN A 449 15.39 8.12 4.13
CA GLN A 449 16.09 8.87 3.09
C GLN A 449 15.44 10.24 2.81
N SER A 450 14.11 10.31 2.81
CA SER A 450 13.36 11.46 2.30
C SER A 450 12.50 12.15 3.37
N HIS A 451 12.98 12.22 4.62
CA HIS A 451 12.24 12.90 5.69
C HIS A 451 12.06 14.40 5.40
N PRO A 452 10.82 14.91 5.30
CA PRO A 452 10.56 16.28 4.81
C PRO A 452 11.12 17.37 5.74
N VAL A 453 11.15 17.12 7.05
CA VAL A 453 11.74 18.08 8.03
C VAL A 453 13.26 18.15 7.90
N LEU A 454 13.92 17.01 7.64
CA LEU A 454 15.37 16.98 7.51
C LEU A 454 15.80 17.64 6.20
N LYS A 455 15.08 17.39 5.10
CA LYS A 455 15.29 18.10 3.84
C LYS A 455 15.08 19.61 3.96
N ALA A 456 14.02 20.05 4.66
CA ALA A 456 13.80 21.47 4.95
C ALA A 456 14.98 22.08 5.73
N PHE A 457 15.47 21.37 6.75
CA PHE A 457 16.59 21.81 7.57
C PHE A 457 17.88 21.92 6.77
N CYS A 458 18.22 20.92 5.96
CA CYS A 458 19.38 20.98 5.07
C CYS A 458 19.26 22.10 4.04
N GLY A 459 18.06 22.35 3.50
CA GLY A 459 17.80 23.49 2.61
C GLY A 459 18.10 24.82 3.28
N LEU A 460 17.62 25.03 4.51
CA LEU A 460 17.92 26.25 5.27
C LEU A 460 19.42 26.41 5.58
N LEU A 461 20.13 25.31 5.84
CA LEU A 461 21.59 25.35 6.04
C LEU A 461 22.32 25.68 4.73
N LEU A 462 21.90 25.11 3.61
CA LEU A 462 22.49 25.35 2.31
C LEU A 462 22.27 26.81 1.89
N ASP A 463 21.05 27.33 2.02
CA ASP A 463 20.70 28.73 1.78
C ASP A 463 21.57 29.66 2.65
N ALA A 464 21.77 29.31 3.92
CA ALA A 464 22.61 30.10 4.83
C ALA A 464 24.13 30.03 4.51
N MET A 465 24.59 28.98 3.82
CA MET A 465 26.01 28.80 3.45
C MET A 465 26.35 29.35 2.07
N VAL A 466 25.47 29.13 1.07
CA VAL A 466 25.64 29.56 -0.33
C VAL A 466 25.34 31.04 -0.48
N GLU A 467 24.38 31.54 0.29
CA GLU A 467 23.94 32.92 0.26
C GLU A 467 24.27 33.60 1.60
N GLY A 468 25.14 34.60 1.56
CA GLY A 468 24.93 35.79 2.38
C GLY A 468 23.64 36.55 1.98
N GLY A 469 22.58 35.85 1.55
CA GLY A 469 21.46 36.29 0.73
C GLY A 469 20.11 35.80 1.25
N ARG A 470 19.07 36.52 0.82
CA ARG A 470 17.63 36.56 1.19
C ARG A 470 17.19 36.19 2.60
N ALA A 471 17.53 35.04 3.16
CA ALA A 471 17.29 34.71 4.57
C ALA A 471 18.37 35.31 5.47
N GLY A 472 19.65 35.20 5.07
CA GLY A 472 20.75 35.92 5.71
C GLY A 472 20.61 37.43 5.56
N GLN A 473 20.02 37.88 4.44
CA GLN A 473 19.70 39.28 4.18
C GLN A 473 18.47 39.73 4.96
N LYS A 474 17.35 38.98 5.02
CA LYS A 474 16.23 39.31 5.93
C LYS A 474 16.62 39.37 7.40
N ILE A 475 17.53 38.50 7.83
CA ILE A 475 18.08 38.53 9.20
C ILE A 475 18.96 39.76 9.39
N ARG A 476 19.77 40.16 8.39
CA ARG A 476 20.56 41.41 8.42
C ARG A 476 19.69 42.66 8.32
N ASP A 477 18.71 42.72 7.44
CA ASP A 477 17.81 43.85 7.19
C ASP A 477 16.84 44.07 8.37
N ALA A 478 16.41 43.00 9.05
CA ALA A 478 15.68 43.11 10.31
C ALA A 478 16.57 43.59 11.48
N GLU A 479 17.90 43.42 11.38
CA GLU A 479 18.91 43.84 12.35
C GLU A 479 19.46 45.26 12.06
N GLU A 480 19.51 45.70 10.80
CA GLU A 480 20.00 47.02 10.36
C GLU A 480 19.06 48.17 10.79
N GLY A 481 17.80 47.87 11.11
CA GLY A 481 16.91 48.83 11.79
C GLY A 481 17.29 49.14 13.25
N ILE A 482 18.28 48.43 13.84
CA ILE A 482 18.61 48.54 15.27
C ILE A 482 20.10 48.84 15.54
N GLN A 483 21.04 48.63 14.60
CA GLN A 483 22.46 48.81 14.97
C GLN A 483 23.39 49.29 13.85
N GLU A 484 23.80 50.55 13.97
CA GLU A 484 24.87 51.18 13.21
C GLU A 484 26.26 50.71 13.70
N ASN A 485 27.10 50.29 12.74
CA ASN A 485 28.57 50.25 12.76
C ASN A 485 29.30 49.60 13.96
N ARG A 486 29.52 48.26 13.91
CA ARG A 486 30.81 47.58 14.25
C ARG A 486 30.75 46.05 14.01
N PRO A 487 31.62 45.46 13.18
CA PRO A 487 31.54 44.05 12.76
C PRO A 487 31.72 43.03 13.90
N GLY A 488 32.45 43.39 14.97
CA GLY A 488 32.63 42.52 16.15
C GLY A 488 31.42 42.46 17.10
N LYS A 489 30.55 43.48 17.12
CA LYS A 489 29.35 43.51 17.99
C LYS A 489 28.19 42.71 17.42
N ALA A 490 28.06 42.65 16.09
CA ALA A 490 26.99 41.90 15.40
C ALA A 490 27.02 40.39 15.71
N THR A 491 28.21 39.77 15.74
CA THR A 491 28.35 38.33 16.07
C THR A 491 28.13 38.02 17.56
N SER A 492 28.39 38.99 18.45
CA SER A 492 28.05 38.91 19.88
C SER A 492 26.54 39.05 20.09
N SER A 493 25.90 40.02 19.42
CA SER A 493 24.45 40.25 19.45
C SER A 493 23.66 39.01 18.99
N ARG A 494 24.08 38.36 17.89
CA ARG A 494 23.48 37.10 17.41
C ARG A 494 23.59 35.97 18.42
N ARG A 495 24.74 35.83 19.10
CA ARG A 495 24.92 34.84 20.17
C ARG A 495 24.01 35.11 21.36
N ILE A 496 23.78 36.37 21.72
CA ILE A 496 22.87 36.76 22.80
C ILE A 496 21.42 36.44 22.40
N CYS A 497 20.99 36.80 21.19
CA CYS A 497 19.65 36.47 20.68
C CYS A 497 19.40 34.95 20.65
N ALA A 498 20.36 34.17 20.17
CA ALA A 498 20.26 32.71 20.17
C ALA A 498 20.13 32.11 21.59
N ARG A 499 20.84 32.69 22.58
CA ARG A 499 20.71 32.28 23.99
C ARG A 499 19.32 32.58 24.54
N TRP A 500 18.74 33.74 24.22
CA TRP A 500 17.37 34.08 24.60
C TRP A 500 16.33 33.19 23.93
N GLN A 501 16.48 32.89 22.63
CA GLN A 501 15.59 31.97 21.90
C GLN A 501 15.66 30.54 22.47
N LEU A 502 16.86 30.09 22.85
CA LEU A 502 17.05 28.81 23.53
C LEU A 502 16.31 28.79 24.87
N LEU A 503 16.50 29.82 25.69
CA LEU A 503 15.82 29.94 26.98
C LEU A 503 14.30 29.94 26.80
N TYR A 504 13.79 30.74 25.86
CA TYR A 504 12.38 30.82 25.53
C TYR A 504 11.81 29.44 25.14
N THR A 505 12.54 28.68 24.31
CA THR A 505 12.14 27.34 23.89
C THR A 505 12.09 26.36 25.07
N LEU A 506 13.08 26.40 25.96
CA LEU A 506 13.15 25.53 27.15
C LEU A 506 12.08 25.87 28.19
N VAL A 507 11.78 27.15 28.39
CA VAL A 507 10.70 27.60 29.28
C VAL A 507 9.34 27.11 28.77
N LYS A 508 9.10 27.15 27.46
CA LYS A 508 7.86 26.67 26.84
C LYS A 508 7.80 25.14 26.72
N ASN A 509 8.91 24.43 26.84
CA ASN A 509 9.00 22.97 26.69
C ASN A 509 9.84 22.34 27.82
N PRO A 510 9.31 22.26 29.05
CA PRO A 510 10.08 21.84 30.22
C PRO A 510 10.62 20.41 30.14
N SER A 511 9.95 19.51 29.40
CA SER A 511 10.41 18.13 29.19
C SER A 511 11.76 18.03 28.46
N LEU A 512 12.14 19.06 27.70
CA LEU A 512 13.41 19.09 26.97
C LEU A 512 14.61 19.46 27.86
N LEU A 513 14.37 19.96 29.08
CA LEU A 513 15.46 20.34 30.00
C LEU A 513 16.26 19.11 30.45
N GLY A 514 15.56 18.03 30.82
CA GLY A 514 16.20 16.78 31.25
C GLY A 514 17.00 16.14 30.13
N SER A 515 16.40 16.00 28.94
CA SER A 515 17.08 15.40 27.79
C SER A 515 18.27 16.23 27.32
N ARG A 516 18.16 17.58 27.28
CA ARG A 516 19.28 18.46 26.91
C ARG A 516 20.47 18.27 27.85
N LYS A 517 20.27 18.30 29.17
CA LYS A 517 21.36 18.09 30.14
C LYS A 517 22.03 16.74 29.93
N HIS A 518 21.24 15.68 29.76
CA HIS A 518 21.73 14.32 29.55
C HIS A 518 22.57 14.18 28.26
N PHE A 519 22.10 14.72 27.13
CA PHE A 519 22.86 14.67 25.88
C PHE A 519 24.11 15.55 25.87
N GLN A 520 24.10 16.67 26.60
CA GLN A 520 25.29 17.50 26.77
C GLN A 520 26.37 16.80 27.60
N THR A 521 25.98 16.12 28.68
CA THR A 521 26.92 15.29 29.46
C THR A 521 27.48 14.15 28.63
N LEU A 522 26.65 13.50 27.79
CA LEU A 522 27.10 12.42 26.90
C LEU A 522 28.09 12.87 25.83
N GLN A 523 27.87 14.04 25.22
CA GLN A 523 28.80 14.63 24.25
C GLN A 523 30.12 15.07 24.91
N SER A 524 30.09 15.48 26.18
CA SER A 524 31.30 15.82 26.93
C SER A 524 32.10 14.57 27.35
N SER A 525 31.45 13.41 27.51
CA SER A 525 32.10 12.15 27.90
C SER A 525 32.54 11.27 26.72
N GLY A 526 32.01 11.51 25.52
CA GLY A 526 32.34 10.76 24.31
C GLY A 526 32.64 11.68 23.13
N SER A 527 33.92 11.96 22.90
CA SER A 527 34.42 12.56 21.65
C SER A 527 34.25 11.56 20.49
N VAL A 528 33.02 11.32 20.06
CA VAL A 528 32.75 10.53 18.86
C VAL A 528 32.93 11.45 17.65
N LEU A 529 34.01 11.22 16.90
CA LEU A 529 34.24 11.81 15.58
C LEU A 529 33.04 11.52 14.67
N ASN A 530 32.24 12.54 14.38
CA ASN A 530 31.40 12.56 13.21
C ASN A 530 32.00 13.60 12.25
N GLY A 531 32.70 13.09 11.23
CA GLY A 531 33.11 13.77 10.00
C GLY A 531 33.41 15.27 10.09
N THR A 532 34.66 15.61 10.36
CA THR A 532 35.21 16.94 10.02
C THR A 532 36.33 16.75 8.99
N PRO A 533 36.37 17.50 7.89
CA PRO A 533 37.41 17.36 6.88
C PRO A 533 38.75 17.84 7.45
N ASN A 534 39.75 16.97 7.38
CA ASN A 534 41.08 17.22 7.92
C ASN A 534 41.76 18.32 7.11
N ARG A 535 41.88 19.52 7.68
CA ARG A 535 42.72 20.60 7.13
C ARG A 535 44.13 20.33 7.62
N THR A 536 44.95 19.69 6.78
CA THR A 536 46.36 19.39 7.07
C THR A 536 47.16 20.68 7.19
N THR A 537 47.48 21.10 8.41
CA THR A 537 48.56 22.06 8.67
C THR A 537 49.89 21.32 8.69
N LYS A 538 50.69 21.61 7.67
CA LYS A 538 52.08 21.24 7.47
C LYS A 538 52.95 21.70 8.66
N LYS A 539 53.62 20.78 9.35
CA LYS A 539 54.84 21.06 10.13
C LYS A 539 55.75 19.84 10.06
N GLY A 540 56.99 20.07 9.63
CA GLY A 540 57.92 19.04 9.16
C GLY A 540 58.81 18.41 10.23
N SER A 541 59.36 17.27 9.81
CA SER A 541 60.67 16.65 10.10
C SER A 541 61.11 16.47 11.56
N VAL A 542 61.45 15.24 11.96
CA VAL A 542 62.82 14.65 11.88
C VAL A 542 62.70 13.11 11.83
N ARG A 543 63.62 12.48 11.09
CA ARG A 543 63.80 11.02 10.85
C ARG A 543 64.49 10.33 12.03
N GLU A 544 64.22 9.03 12.22
CA GLU A 544 65.27 8.02 12.41
C GLU A 544 64.75 6.61 12.05
N ALA A 545 65.63 5.79 11.50
CA ALA A 545 65.36 4.54 10.78
C ALA A 545 65.89 3.32 11.55
N GLY A 546 65.29 2.15 11.32
CA GLY A 546 65.87 0.85 11.71
C GLY A 546 64.84 -0.30 11.77
N GLU A 547 64.87 -1.18 10.77
CA GLU A 547 64.31 -2.55 10.73
C GLU A 547 65.52 -3.53 10.77
N PRO A 548 65.42 -4.89 10.84
CA PRO A 548 64.26 -5.81 10.97
C PRO A 548 64.46 -7.09 11.85
N ALA A 549 63.41 -7.93 11.89
CA ALA A 549 63.35 -9.42 11.96
C ALA A 549 63.62 -10.22 13.26
N ALA A 550 62.66 -11.11 13.63
CA ALA A 550 62.85 -12.58 13.85
C ALA A 550 61.61 -13.27 14.49
N GLU A 551 61.16 -14.40 13.90
CA GLU A 551 60.38 -15.49 14.56
C GLU A 551 61.30 -16.38 15.43
N PRO A 552 60.78 -17.24 16.35
CA PRO A 552 60.56 -18.67 15.99
C PRO A 552 59.43 -19.45 16.74
N VAL A 553 58.66 -20.23 16.00
CA VAL A 553 58.45 -21.72 16.00
C VAL A 553 58.53 -22.60 17.30
N GLN A 554 57.40 -23.27 17.60
CA GLN A 554 57.08 -24.69 18.03
C GLN A 554 57.35 -25.38 19.40
N ALA A 555 56.22 -25.97 19.91
CA ALA A 555 55.97 -27.38 20.37
C ALA A 555 56.43 -27.84 21.78
N PRO A 556 55.92 -28.97 22.38
CA PRO A 556 55.13 -30.07 21.81
C PRO A 556 53.97 -30.68 22.68
N GLU A 557 53.47 -31.82 22.17
CA GLU A 557 52.28 -32.64 22.46
C GLU A 557 52.24 -33.47 23.78
N THR A 558 51.00 -33.89 24.10
CA THR A 558 50.38 -34.97 24.93
C THR A 558 51.21 -36.11 25.56
N PRO A 559 50.69 -36.79 26.60
CA PRO A 559 49.99 -38.07 26.36
C PRO A 559 48.74 -38.36 27.24
N ALA A 560 48.08 -39.46 26.86
CA ALA A 560 46.76 -39.97 27.23
C ALA A 560 46.57 -40.47 28.68
N GLY A 561 45.29 -40.60 29.07
CA GLY A 561 44.83 -41.40 30.22
C GLY A 561 43.31 -41.54 30.23
N GLN A 562 42.81 -42.75 29.98
CA GLN A 562 41.42 -43.18 30.16
C GLN A 562 41.13 -43.39 31.66
N GLU A 563 39.93 -43.02 32.15
CA GLU A 563 39.19 -43.87 33.10
C GLU A 563 37.69 -43.52 33.16
N LYS A 564 36.88 -44.56 33.40
CA LYS A 564 35.41 -44.62 33.41
C LYS A 564 34.83 -44.35 34.82
N THR A 565 33.49 -44.28 34.86
CA THR A 565 32.55 -44.48 36.00
C THR A 565 32.44 -43.27 36.95
N GLU A 566 31.26 -42.74 37.32
CA GLU A 566 29.86 -43.20 37.31
C GLU A 566 28.89 -42.23 36.64
#